data_AF-A0A2E8V118-F1
#
_entry.id   AF-A0A2E8V118-F1
#
_cell.length_a   1.000
_cell.length_b   1.000
_cell.length_c   1.000
_cell.angle_alpha   90.00
_cell.angle_beta   90.00
_cell.angle_gamma   90.00
#
_symmetry.space_group_name_H-M   'P 1'
#
loop_
_entity.id
_entity.type
_entity.pdbx_description
1 polymer ?
#
loop_
_entity_poly.entity_id
_entity_poly.type
_entity_poly.pdbx_seq_one_letter_code
_entity_poly.pdbx_strand_id
1 'polypeptide(L)' 'MWFGVSRYIFTNWYLFFLLSVGWEILELYLPYEFAIEEVENKISDLIVNTIGFWLGLKFSKTGIEN' A
#
# COMPACT_ATOMS: atom_id res chain seq x y z
N MET A 1 -6.71 -1.84 -2.35
CA MET A 1 -5.97 -3.11 -2.17
C MET A 1 -5.44 -3.29 -0.74
N TRP A 2 -4.61 -2.36 -0.25
CA TRP A 2 -3.92 -2.49 1.04
C TRP A 2 -4.82 -2.63 2.28
N PHE A 3 -6.04 -2.11 2.24
CA PHE A 3 -7.05 -2.38 3.26
C PHE A 3 -7.32 -3.88 3.44
N GLY A 4 -7.51 -4.62 2.34
CA GLY A 4 -7.74 -6.07 2.40
C GLY A 4 -6.49 -6.81 2.88
N VAL A 5 -5.31 -6.38 2.42
CA VAL A 5 -4.03 -6.97 2.82
C VAL A 5 -3.83 -6.83 4.33
N SER A 6 -4.01 -5.63 4.89
CA SER A 6 -3.81 -5.42 6.32
C SER A 6 -4.88 -6.02 7.20
N ARG A 7 -6.08 -6.21 6.65
CA ARG A 7 -7.20 -6.85 7.34
C ARG A 7 -7.10 -8.37 7.40
N TYR A 8 -6.55 -9.01 6.37
CA TYR A 8 -6.65 -10.47 6.22
C TYR A 8 -5.33 -11.20 6.00
N ILE A 9 -4.25 -10.51 5.63
CA ILE A 9 -2.98 -11.16 5.24
C ILE A 9 -1.88 -10.87 6.26
N PHE A 10 -1.49 -9.61 6.45
CA PHE A 10 -0.42 -9.25 7.39
C PHE A 10 -0.54 -7.84 7.93
N THR A 11 0.00 -7.61 9.13
CA THR A 11 -0.08 -6.32 9.82
C THR A 11 1.25 -5.58 9.97
N ASN A 12 2.33 -6.12 9.38
CA ASN A 12 3.68 -5.58 9.51
C ASN A 12 3.90 -4.34 8.62
N TRP A 13 4.13 -3.19 9.27
CA TRP A 13 4.40 -1.91 8.61
C TRP A 13 5.71 -1.89 7.80
N TYR A 14 6.76 -2.58 8.25
CA TYR A 14 8.01 -2.64 7.50
C TYR A 14 7.82 -3.37 6.16
N LEU A 15 7.07 -4.48 6.18
CA LEU A 15 6.74 -5.22 4.96
C LEU A 15 5.84 -4.39 4.04
N PHE A 16 4.87 -3.66 4.60
CA PHE A 16 4.04 -2.72 3.84
C PHE A 16 4.89 -1.66 3.13
N PHE A 17 5.78 -0.96 3.84
CA PHE A 17 6.59 0.09 3.22
C PHE A 17 7.56 -0.46 2.19
N LEU A 18 8.18 -1.62 2.45
CA LEU A 18 9.05 -2.29 1.49
C LEU A 18 8.31 -2.57 0.17
N LEU A 19 7.08 -3.09 0.25
CA LEU A 19 6.30 -3.43 -0.94
C LEU A 19 5.70 -2.19 -1.61
N SER A 20 5.12 -1.26 -0.85
CA SER A 20 4.48 -0.06 -1.42
C SER A 20 5.50 0.89 -2.03
N VAL A 21 6.59 1.20 -1.33
CA VAL A 21 7.64 2.09 -1.87
C VAL A 21 8.49 1.36 -2.89
N GLY A 22 8.76 0.07 -2.66
CA GLY A 22 9.50 -0.75 -3.61
C GLY A 22 8.79 -0.87 -4.96
N TRP A 23 7.46 -0.88 -4.99
CA TRP A 23 6.68 -0.87 -6.22
C TRP A 23 6.87 0.43 -7.00
N GLU A 24 6.71 1.59 -6.37
CA GLU A 24 6.93 2.89 -7.02
C GLU A 24 8.36 3.03 -7.57
N ILE A 25 9.37 2.55 -6.83
CA ILE A 25 10.77 2.56 -7.28
C ILE A 25 10.94 1.62 -8.47
N LEU A 26 10.33 0.44 -8.44
CA LEU A 26 10.42 -0.54 -9.52
C LEU A 26 9.86 0.04 -10.82
N GLU A 27 8.75 0.76 -10.76
CA GLU A 27 8.11 1.40 -11.91
C GLU A 27 9.01 2.41 -12.63
N LEU A 28 9.94 3.08 -11.93
CA LEU A 28 10.93 3.97 -12.55
C LEU A 28 11.83 3.26 -13.56
N TYR A 29 11.96 1.94 -13.46
CA TYR A 29 12.80 1.11 -14.34
C TYR A 29 12.00 0.28 -15.34
N LEU A 30 10.67 0.30 -15.26
CA LEU A 30 9.81 -0.50 -16.12
C LEU A 30 9.42 0.28 -17.39
N PRO A 31 9.76 -0.21 -18.60
CA PRO A 31 9.42 0.46 -19.85
C PRO A 31 8.00 0.07 -20.33
N TYR A 32 7.02 0.15 -19.43
CA TYR A 32 5.63 -0.17 -19.73
C TYR A 32 4.76 1.08 -19.60
N GLU A 33 3.77 1.25 -20.48
CA GLU A 33 2.90 2.44 -20.50
C GLU A 33 2.19 2.69 -19.16
N PHE A 34 1.86 1.64 -18.41
CA PHE A 34 1.22 1.78 -17.09
C PHE A 34 2.17 2.31 -16.00
N ALA A 35 3.48 2.13 -16.17
CA ALA A 35 4.49 2.57 -15.20
C ALA A 35 4.94 4.03 -15.45
N ILE A 36 4.68 4.53 -16.66
CA ILE A 36 5.01 5.89 -17.09
C ILE A 36 3.85 6.81 -16.69
N GLU A 37 3.98 7.44 -15.53
CA GLU A 37 3.02 8.40 -15.01
C GLU A 37 3.69 9.55 -14.28
N GLU A 38 2.91 10.58 -13.97
CA GLU A 38 3.40 11.75 -13.25
C GLU A 38 3.79 11.40 -11.81
N VAL A 39 4.83 12.06 -11.30
CA VAL A 39 5.32 11.87 -9.93
C VAL A 39 4.22 12.15 -8.89
N GLU A 40 3.28 13.04 -9.20
CA GLU A 40 2.12 13.33 -8.34
C GLU A 40 1.22 12.10 -8.13
N ASN A 41 1.02 11.28 -9.17
CA ASN A 41 0.25 10.04 -9.06
C ASN A 41 0.97 9.03 -8.17
N LYS A 42 2.28 8.88 -8.31
CA LYS A 42 3.12 8.01 -7.46
C LYS A 42 3.04 8.39 -5.98
N ILE A 43 3.07 9.70 -5.70
CA ILE A 43 2.89 10.21 -4.33
C ILE A 43 1.48 9.91 -3.83
N SER A 44 0.46 10.12 -4.67
CA SER A 44 -0.93 9.82 -4.35
C SER A 44 -1.10 8.33 -4.00
N ASP A 45 -0.47 7.44 -4.76
CA ASP A 45 -0.51 6.00 -4.53
C ASP A 45 0.08 5.63 -3.18
N LEU A 46 1.24 6.19 -2.80
CA LEU A 46 1.79 5.99 -1.45
C LEU A 46 0.84 6.46 -0.34
N ILE A 47 0.16 7.60 -0.52
CA ILE A 47 -0.79 8.14 0.45
C ILE A 47 -2.01 7.20 0.57
N VAL A 48 -2.63 6.85 -0.57
CA VAL A 48 -3.82 5.99 -0.62
C VAL A 48 -3.49 4.60 -0.07
N ASN A 49 -2.33 4.05 -0.41
CA ASN A 49 -1.84 2.78 0.11
C ASN A 49 -1.70 2.82 1.63
N THR A 50 -1.11 3.89 2.17
CA THR A 50 -0.90 4.08 3.61
C THR A 50 -2.23 4.19 4.36
N ILE A 51 -3.17 4.99 3.85
CA ILE A 51 -4.52 5.14 4.43
C ILE A 51 -5.25 3.79 4.40
N GLY A 52 -5.20 3.10 3.26
CA GLY A 52 -5.82 1.79 3.10
C GLY A 52 -5.27 0.77 4.10
N PHE A 53 -3.94 0.66 4.20
CA PHE A 53 -3.28 -0.26 5.14
C PHE A 53 -3.68 0.06 6.59
N TRP A 54 -3.60 1.33 7.00
CA TRP A 54 -3.98 1.76 8.35
C TRP A 54 -5.45 1.45 8.68
N LEU A 55 -6.38 1.73 7.77
CA LEU A 55 -7.80 1.42 7.97
C LEU A 55 -8.01 -0.09 8.13
N GLY A 56 -7.40 -0.93 7.28
CA GLY A 56 -7.58 -2.38 7.42
C GLY A 56 -7.04 -2.94 8.73
N LEU A 57 -5.94 -2.38 9.26
CA LEU A 57 -5.44 -2.73 10.60
C LEU A 57 -6.45 -2.37 11.69
N LYS A 58 -7.00 -1.15 11.64
CA LYS A 58 -7.97 -0.67 12.63
C LYS A 58 -9.19 -1.59 12.68
N PHE A 59 -9.75 -1.91 11.51
CA PHE A 59 -10.90 -2.80 11.42
C PHE A 59 -10.58 -4.25 11.76
N SER A 60 -9.34 -4.72 11.51
CA SER A 60 -8.90 -6.05 11.94
C SER A 60 -8.89 -6.18 13.45
N LYS A 61 -8.42 -5.14 14.17
CA LYS A 61 -8.39 -5.14 15.64
C LYS A 61 -9.78 -5.10 16.24
N THR A 62 -10.67 -4.26 15.69
CA THR A 62 -12.07 -4.18 16.15
C THR A 62 -12.82 -5.50 15.99
N GLY A 63 -12.49 -6.35 15.02
CA GLY A 63 -13.09 -7.67 14.88
C GLY A 63 -12.57 -8.74 15.86
N ILE A 64 -11.47 -8.48 16.57
CA ILE A 64 -10.89 -9.38 17.58
C ILE A 64 -11.38 -9.01 18.99
N GLU A 65 -11.77 -7.75 19.20
CA GLU A 65 -12.22 -7.22 20.50
C GLU A 65 -13.74 -7.37 20.75
N ASN A 66 -14.52 -7.84 19.77
CA ASN A 66 -15.95 -8.15 19.89
C ASN A 66 -16.19 -9.66 19.85
#